data_AF-A0A957HTV2-F1
#
_entry.id   AF-A0A957HTV2-F1
#
_cell.length_a   1.000
_cell.length_b   1.000
_cell.length_c   1.000
_cell.angle_alpha   90.00
_cell.angle_beta   90.00
_cell.angle_gamma   90.00
#
_symmetry.space_group_name_H-M   'P 1'
#
loop_
_entity.id
_entity.type
_entity.pdbx_description
1 polymer ?
#
loop_
_entity_poly.entity_id
_entity_poly.type
_entity_poly.pdbx_seq_one_letter_code
_entity_poly.pdbx_strand_id
1 'polypeptide(L)'
;DPDLLVQRTGNACINESAFPPNSFDSENSDIFYDFACVPESTGALGCHRTVAPTLTCLEAVDARVGRFETAVRYERLPWDAALADQVRTGPVTNLEAPDMLVVADDLLNNRIIYRYFAPDSCALAENAIGGTGWRRLLQFDATLYNVGAKALEIGPVVTEDPLINMFQYNACHDHFHFSHYGEFAFTASGQASGSKQAFCVESTDRISNNEISPLTHPYSCGFQGIQAGWIDEYDAGLDVQWIDITDIDFAGDMANAELSFLANLDQFLCEGTLQLDAEGNQLYEPSGFRTDTGLPVSRPQCDFISDWEINNRGTQTIPLPAVGSFVTEPCDDTHPGPLRNCGFVAQDELFSCAAGEGVEITAVIASAAPPQILRICEVSSQLGTGVACTYEDAIANAVLTAPASQLNFSCPLIRDAETITGGYAVYTAPAFTNDAYQAMTIEQN
;
A
#
# COMPACT_ATOMS: atom_id res chain seq x y z
N ASP A 1 9.65 2.89 15.37
CA ASP A 1 9.79 2.28 14.05
C ASP A 1 8.80 1.12 13.99
N PRO A 2 7.63 1.37 13.40
CA PRO A 2 6.55 0.39 13.23
C PRO A 2 7.00 -0.85 12.42
N ASP A 3 7.85 -0.68 11.42
CA ASP A 3 8.25 -1.80 10.55
C ASP A 3 9.19 -2.76 11.29
N LEU A 4 10.09 -2.21 12.10
CA LEU A 4 10.87 -3.00 13.05
C LEU A 4 9.99 -3.65 14.14
N LEU A 5 8.81 -3.11 14.42
CA LEU A 5 7.87 -3.73 15.36
C LEU A 5 7.28 -5.00 14.74
N VAL A 6 6.72 -4.92 13.53
CA VAL A 6 6.18 -6.10 12.82
C VAL A 6 7.22 -7.18 12.62
N GLN A 7 8.43 -6.83 12.19
CA GLN A 7 9.51 -7.81 12.04
C GLN A 7 9.80 -8.57 13.35
N ARG A 8 9.56 -7.96 14.52
CA ARG A 8 9.82 -8.57 15.84
C ARG A 8 8.60 -9.25 16.44
N THR A 9 7.40 -8.73 16.20
CA THR A 9 6.14 -9.23 16.79
C THR A 9 5.37 -10.14 15.86
N GLY A 10 5.74 -10.22 14.58
CA GLY A 10 4.90 -10.72 13.50
C GLY A 10 3.57 -9.96 13.46
N ASN A 11 2.53 -10.65 13.00
CA ASN A 11 1.18 -10.09 12.85
C ASN A 11 0.42 -9.86 14.17
N ALA A 12 1.07 -10.00 15.34
CA ALA A 12 0.41 -9.88 16.65
C ALA A 12 -0.27 -8.52 16.88
N CYS A 13 0.24 -7.46 16.26
CA CYS A 13 -0.26 -6.09 16.39
C CYS A 13 -0.96 -5.58 15.12
N ILE A 14 -1.29 -6.47 14.18
CA ILE A 14 -1.81 -6.08 12.86
C ILE A 14 -3.32 -6.32 12.79
N ASN A 15 -4.05 -5.28 12.39
CA ASN A 15 -5.49 -5.28 12.19
C ASN A 15 -5.83 -5.04 10.71
N GLU A 16 -6.11 -6.12 10.00
CA GLU A 16 -6.54 -6.14 8.61
C GLU A 16 -8.06 -5.95 8.47
N SER A 17 -8.81 -5.90 9.58
CA SER A 17 -10.28 -5.92 9.55
C SER A 17 -10.90 -4.62 9.03
N ALA A 18 -10.21 -3.50 9.24
CA ALA A 18 -10.63 -2.17 8.80
C ALA A 18 -10.34 -1.92 7.31
N PHE A 19 -9.59 -2.81 6.65
CA PHE A 19 -9.10 -2.63 5.29
C PHE A 19 -9.72 -3.63 4.31
N PRO A 20 -9.64 -3.40 2.99
CA PRO A 20 -10.06 -4.38 1.99
C PRO A 20 -9.32 -5.71 2.19
N PRO A 21 -9.95 -6.87 1.91
CA PRO A 21 -9.26 -8.16 1.96
C PRO A 21 -7.96 -8.15 1.17
N ASN A 22 -6.95 -8.87 1.66
CA ASN A 22 -5.61 -8.92 1.07
C ASN A 22 -4.84 -7.58 1.12
N SER A 23 -5.29 -6.58 1.88
CA SER A 23 -4.50 -5.39 2.21
C SER A 23 -3.60 -5.70 3.41
N PHE A 24 -2.29 -5.66 3.18
CA PHE A 24 -1.26 -5.75 4.21
C PHE A 24 0.08 -5.44 3.56
N ASP A 25 0.88 -4.59 4.19
CA ASP A 25 2.25 -4.31 3.77
C ASP A 25 3.15 -4.22 5.00
N SER A 26 4.26 -4.96 4.99
CA SER A 26 5.23 -4.96 6.06
C SER A 26 6.02 -3.65 6.16
N GLU A 27 6.01 -2.85 5.09
CA GLU A 27 6.73 -1.57 5.01
C GLU A 27 5.83 -0.34 5.31
N ASN A 28 4.53 -0.54 5.48
CA ASN A 28 3.58 0.47 5.96
C ASN A 28 2.79 -0.16 7.12
N SER A 29 3.50 -0.65 8.15
CA SER A 29 2.85 -1.45 9.18
C SER A 29 2.08 -0.64 10.24
N ASP A 30 2.36 0.65 10.34
CA ASP A 30 1.70 1.57 11.27
C ASP A 30 0.23 1.78 10.96
N ILE A 31 -0.17 1.84 9.70
CA ILE A 31 -1.58 1.99 9.32
C ILE A 31 -2.43 0.79 9.79
N PHE A 32 -1.82 -0.39 9.89
CA PHE A 32 -2.48 -1.59 10.38
C PHE A 32 -2.33 -1.80 11.89
N TYR A 33 -1.63 -0.91 12.61
CA TYR A 33 -1.29 -1.15 14.00
C TYR A 33 -2.51 -1.06 14.93
N ASP A 34 -2.78 -2.12 15.66
CA ASP A 34 -3.78 -2.15 16.72
C ASP A 34 -3.31 -3.01 17.90
N PHE A 35 -3.05 -2.34 19.01
CA PHE A 35 -2.58 -3.01 20.23
C PHE A 35 -3.67 -3.84 20.93
N ALA A 36 -4.94 -3.67 20.55
CA ALA A 36 -6.07 -4.39 21.13
C ALA A 36 -6.31 -5.75 20.45
N CYS A 37 -5.62 -6.05 19.35
CA CYS A 37 -5.77 -7.33 18.66
C CYS A 37 -5.25 -8.51 19.48
N VAL A 38 -5.98 -9.62 19.35
CA VAL A 38 -5.75 -10.87 20.09
C VAL A 38 -5.75 -12.08 19.14
N PRO A 39 -5.02 -13.17 19.43
CA PRO A 39 -4.93 -14.35 18.57
C PRO A 39 -6.26 -14.93 18.11
N GLU A 40 -7.30 -14.86 18.94
CA GLU A 40 -8.62 -15.41 18.63
C GLU A 40 -9.42 -14.56 17.63
N SER A 41 -8.99 -13.33 17.36
CA SER A 41 -9.62 -12.39 16.43
C SER A 41 -9.26 -12.73 14.97
N THR A 42 -9.69 -13.92 14.52
CA THR A 42 -9.43 -14.44 13.17
C THR A 42 -10.67 -14.42 12.27
N GLY A 43 -10.44 -14.52 10.96
CA GLY A 43 -11.50 -14.58 9.95
C GLY A 43 -11.92 -13.20 9.46
N ALA A 44 -12.98 -13.14 8.63
CA ALA A 44 -13.36 -11.93 7.91
C ALA A 44 -13.62 -10.69 8.80
N LEU A 45 -14.10 -10.90 10.03
CA LEU A 45 -14.39 -9.83 11.00
C LEU A 45 -13.32 -9.69 12.10
N GLY A 46 -12.29 -10.55 12.10
CA GLY A 46 -11.21 -10.53 13.07
C GLY A 46 -10.06 -9.65 12.60
N CYS A 47 -9.22 -9.17 13.53
CA CYS A 47 -8.02 -8.40 13.20
C CYS A 47 -7.11 -9.14 12.22
N HIS A 48 -6.93 -10.44 12.44
CA HIS A 48 -5.95 -11.25 11.71
C HIS A 48 -6.65 -12.05 10.62
N ARG A 49 -6.58 -11.56 9.39
CA ARG A 49 -7.20 -12.21 8.22
C ARG A 49 -6.23 -13.14 7.51
N THR A 50 -4.97 -12.73 7.41
CA THR A 50 -3.95 -13.46 6.64
C THR A 50 -3.18 -14.46 7.51
N VAL A 51 -2.59 -13.99 8.62
CA VAL A 51 -1.77 -14.84 9.51
C VAL A 51 -2.22 -14.66 10.96
N ALA A 52 -2.66 -15.76 11.58
CA ALA A 52 -3.03 -15.76 12.99
C ALA A 52 -1.77 -15.78 13.90
N PRO A 53 -1.58 -14.79 14.79
CA PRO A 53 -0.47 -14.78 15.72
C PRO A 53 -0.71 -15.76 16.87
N THR A 54 0.36 -16.10 17.61
CA THR A 54 0.29 -16.96 18.81
C THR A 54 0.22 -16.18 20.12
N LEU A 55 0.59 -14.91 20.09
CA LEU A 55 0.60 -13.99 21.22
C LEU A 55 -0.32 -12.82 20.92
N THR A 56 -0.91 -12.22 21.97
CA THR A 56 -1.51 -10.89 21.85
C THR A 56 -0.45 -9.85 21.47
N CYS A 57 -0.86 -8.70 20.92
CA CYS A 57 0.08 -7.62 20.63
C CYS A 57 0.93 -7.26 21.85
N LEU A 58 0.30 -7.06 23.02
CA LEU A 58 1.01 -6.65 24.24
C LEU A 58 2.01 -7.71 24.73
N GLU A 59 1.67 -9.01 24.65
CA GLU A 59 2.60 -10.10 25.00
C GLU A 59 3.78 -10.18 24.03
N ALA A 60 3.53 -10.01 22.73
CA ALA A 60 4.58 -9.99 21.71
C ALA A 60 5.53 -8.81 21.93
N VAL A 61 4.98 -7.61 22.18
CA VAL A 61 5.76 -6.40 22.50
C VAL A 61 6.58 -6.64 23.76
N ASP A 62 5.99 -7.13 24.85
CA ASP A 62 6.72 -7.39 26.11
C ASP A 62 7.86 -8.40 25.93
N ALA A 63 7.66 -9.43 25.11
CA ALA A 63 8.65 -10.48 24.90
C ALA A 63 9.79 -10.08 23.96
N ARG A 64 9.57 -9.16 23.01
CA ARG A 64 10.47 -8.93 21.86
C ARG A 64 11.05 -7.53 21.77
N VAL A 65 10.37 -6.54 22.34
CA VAL A 65 10.74 -5.13 22.22
C VAL A 65 10.86 -4.45 23.59
N GLY A 66 9.90 -4.73 24.46
CA GLY A 66 9.67 -4.05 25.72
C GLY A 66 8.70 -2.87 25.56
N ARG A 67 7.88 -2.62 26.58
CA ARG A 67 6.99 -1.45 26.65
C ARG A 67 7.22 -0.67 27.94
N PHE A 68 6.83 0.59 27.91
CA PHE A 68 6.71 1.42 29.10
C PHE A 68 5.38 2.15 29.05
N GLU A 69 4.73 2.28 30.21
CA GLU A 69 3.53 3.10 30.32
C GLU A 69 3.93 4.57 30.42
N THR A 70 3.37 5.40 29.56
CA THR A 70 3.52 6.85 29.60
C THR A 70 2.17 7.51 29.84
N ALA A 71 2.19 8.67 30.47
CA ALA A 71 1.01 9.49 30.69
C ALA A 71 1.17 10.81 29.94
N VAL A 72 0.40 11.00 28.87
CA VAL A 72 0.31 12.29 28.19
C VAL A 72 -0.71 13.16 28.94
N ARG A 73 -0.26 14.34 29.39
CA ARG A 73 -1.13 15.31 30.07
C ARG A 73 -1.44 16.43 29.10
N TYR A 74 -2.69 16.52 28.70
CA TYR A 74 -3.18 17.62 27.90
C TYR A 74 -3.72 18.72 28.82
N GLU A 75 -3.20 19.94 28.64
CA GLU A 75 -3.74 21.14 29.28
C GLU A 75 -4.35 22.02 28.21
N ARG A 76 -5.61 22.42 28.38
CA ARG A 76 -6.25 23.37 27.49
C ARG A 76 -5.75 24.77 27.83
N LEU A 77 -4.89 25.31 26.98
CA LEU A 77 -4.41 26.67 27.12
C LEU A 77 -5.47 27.70 26.71
N PRO A 78 -5.47 28.91 27.31
CA PRO A 78 -6.18 30.04 26.73
C PRO A 78 -5.68 30.33 25.31
N TRP A 79 -6.56 30.90 24.49
CA TRP A 79 -6.21 31.31 23.14
C TRP A 79 -5.07 32.33 23.14
N ASP A 80 -4.04 32.10 22.32
CA ASP A 80 -2.91 33.01 22.09
C ASP A 80 -2.57 32.98 20.59
N ALA A 81 -2.72 34.13 19.93
CA ALA A 81 -2.49 34.24 18.49
C ALA A 81 -1.02 34.04 18.11
N ALA A 82 -0.07 34.52 18.93
CA ALA A 82 1.35 34.36 18.65
C ALA A 82 1.80 32.90 18.81
N LEU A 83 1.19 32.16 19.73
CA LEU A 83 1.40 30.72 19.84
C LEU A 83 0.75 29.97 18.67
N ALA A 84 -0.49 30.31 18.31
CA ALA A 84 -1.18 29.71 17.16
C ALA A 84 -0.36 29.90 15.88
N ASP A 85 0.17 31.11 15.64
CA ASP A 85 1.02 31.42 14.48
C ASP A 85 2.30 30.56 14.40
N GLN A 86 2.84 30.11 15.54
CA GLN A 86 4.03 29.26 15.59
C GLN A 86 3.76 27.80 15.22
N VAL A 87 2.54 27.33 15.42
CA VAL A 87 2.15 25.93 15.20
C VAL A 87 1.19 25.77 14.02
N ARG A 88 0.84 26.87 13.35
CA ARG A 88 -0.10 26.83 12.24
C ARG A 88 0.53 26.15 11.02
N THR A 89 -0.11 25.09 10.55
CA THR A 89 0.32 24.34 9.36
C THR A 89 -0.86 24.05 8.43
N GLY A 90 -0.54 23.72 7.18
CA GLY A 90 -1.51 23.46 6.12
C GLY A 90 -1.92 24.75 5.39
N PRO A 91 -1.86 24.79 4.04
CA PRO A 91 -2.38 25.90 3.26
C PRO A 91 -3.90 26.02 3.41
N VAL A 92 -4.39 27.24 3.24
CA VAL A 92 -5.82 27.53 3.03
C VAL A 92 -5.92 28.40 1.78
N THR A 93 -6.35 27.80 0.69
CA THR A 93 -6.37 28.43 -0.64
C THR A 93 -7.71 29.11 -0.92
N ASN A 94 -8.80 28.58 -0.36
CA ASN A 94 -10.14 29.11 -0.55
C ASN A 94 -10.93 29.12 0.77
N LEU A 95 -11.52 30.26 1.14
CA LEU A 95 -12.28 30.40 2.39
C LEU A 95 -13.76 30.00 2.28
N GLU A 96 -14.28 29.87 1.07
CA GLU A 96 -15.72 29.70 0.82
C GLU A 96 -16.08 28.36 0.17
N ALA A 97 -15.08 27.55 -0.22
CA ALA A 97 -15.27 26.26 -0.90
C ALA A 97 -14.19 25.25 -0.50
N PRO A 98 -14.40 23.93 -0.75
CA PRO A 98 -13.31 22.97 -0.81
C PRO A 98 -12.41 23.26 -2.02
N ASP A 99 -11.17 22.81 -1.92
CA ASP A 99 -10.16 22.92 -2.96
C ASP A 99 -9.20 21.73 -2.79
N MET A 100 -9.08 20.89 -3.83
CA MET A 100 -8.38 19.61 -3.77
C MET A 100 -6.96 19.75 -4.29
N LEU A 101 -6.00 19.41 -3.44
CA LEU A 101 -4.59 19.38 -3.76
C LEU A 101 -4.11 17.93 -3.78
N VAL A 102 -3.62 17.47 -4.92
CA VAL A 102 -2.85 16.23 -4.97
C VAL A 102 -1.49 16.45 -4.30
N VAL A 103 -1.15 15.63 -3.31
CA VAL A 103 0.16 15.68 -2.64
C VAL A 103 1.16 14.88 -3.49
N ALA A 104 1.81 15.55 -4.43
CA ALA A 104 2.67 14.89 -5.41
C ALA A 104 3.86 14.16 -4.76
N ASP A 105 4.38 14.64 -3.64
CA ASP A 105 5.56 14.05 -2.98
C ASP A 105 5.26 12.66 -2.38
N ASP A 106 4.00 12.35 -2.05
CA ASP A 106 3.61 11.06 -1.47
C ASP A 106 3.76 9.93 -2.51
N LEU A 107 3.67 10.23 -3.81
CA LEU A 107 3.99 9.28 -4.89
C LEU A 107 5.45 8.78 -4.83
N LEU A 108 6.35 9.46 -4.11
CA LEU A 108 7.72 8.99 -3.88
C LEU A 108 7.79 7.87 -2.84
N ASN A 109 6.79 7.69 -1.98
CA ASN A 109 6.63 6.46 -1.21
C ASN A 109 6.03 5.39 -2.13
N ASN A 110 6.91 4.73 -2.88
CA ASN A 110 6.56 3.67 -3.82
C ASN A 110 7.58 2.54 -3.75
N ARG A 111 7.15 1.36 -4.21
CA ARG A 111 7.97 0.16 -4.22
C ARG A 111 7.47 -0.84 -5.23
N ILE A 112 8.40 -1.58 -5.82
CA ILE A 112 8.06 -2.71 -6.67
C ILE A 112 7.95 -3.96 -5.81
N ILE A 113 6.87 -4.72 -5.95
CA ILE A 113 6.68 -6.02 -5.30
C ILE A 113 6.40 -7.13 -6.33
N TYR A 114 6.56 -8.38 -5.92
CA TYR A 114 6.01 -9.54 -6.61
C TYR A 114 4.79 -10.06 -5.85
N ARG A 115 3.69 -10.32 -6.57
CA ARG A 115 2.48 -10.90 -5.99
C ARG A 115 1.86 -11.93 -6.92
N TYR A 116 1.43 -13.06 -6.35
CA TYR A 116 0.74 -14.10 -7.10
C TYR A 116 -0.77 -13.89 -7.06
N PHE A 117 -1.42 -14.04 -8.22
CA PHE A 117 -2.87 -13.98 -8.35
C PHE A 117 -3.44 -15.24 -8.99
N ALA A 118 -4.40 -15.87 -8.31
CA ALA A 118 -5.14 -17.01 -8.85
C ALA A 118 -6.16 -16.57 -9.93
N PRO A 119 -6.68 -17.50 -10.75
CA PRO A 119 -7.67 -17.20 -11.79
C PRO A 119 -8.98 -16.57 -11.32
N ASP A 120 -9.33 -16.74 -10.06
CA ASP A 120 -10.52 -16.16 -9.40
C ASP A 120 -10.20 -14.92 -8.56
N SER A 121 -9.00 -14.34 -8.72
CA SER A 121 -8.59 -13.11 -8.03
C SER A 121 -9.51 -11.93 -8.34
N CYS A 122 -9.88 -11.19 -7.29
CA CYS A 122 -10.63 -9.95 -7.39
C CYS A 122 -9.89 -8.86 -8.16
N ALA A 123 -8.58 -8.74 -7.95
CA ALA A 123 -7.74 -7.82 -8.71
C ALA A 123 -7.82 -8.08 -10.23
N LEU A 124 -8.03 -9.32 -10.66
CA LEU A 124 -8.25 -9.64 -12.08
C LEU A 124 -9.65 -9.22 -12.54
N ALA A 125 -10.68 -9.53 -11.75
CA ALA A 125 -12.07 -9.17 -12.05
C ALA A 125 -12.27 -7.65 -12.17
N GLU A 126 -11.47 -6.88 -11.43
CA GLU A 126 -11.48 -5.42 -11.41
C GLU A 126 -10.52 -4.77 -12.41
N ASN A 127 -9.82 -5.56 -13.22
CA ASN A 127 -8.80 -5.09 -14.17
C ASN A 127 -7.65 -4.32 -13.51
N ALA A 128 -7.36 -4.57 -12.22
CA ALA A 128 -6.21 -4.01 -11.51
C ALA A 128 -4.89 -4.73 -11.84
N ILE A 129 -4.96 -5.86 -12.54
CA ILE A 129 -3.82 -6.61 -13.08
C ILE A 129 -4.11 -7.08 -14.51
N GLY A 130 -3.05 -7.22 -15.31
CA GLY A 130 -3.13 -7.64 -16.71
C GLY A 130 -3.32 -9.16 -16.91
N GLY A 131 -3.14 -9.97 -15.86
CA GLY A 131 -3.27 -11.42 -15.96
C GLY A 131 -3.07 -12.16 -14.63
N THR A 132 -3.25 -13.49 -14.68
CA THR A 132 -3.02 -14.39 -13.53
C THR A 132 -1.55 -14.73 -13.33
N GLY A 133 -1.22 -15.40 -12.23
CA GLY A 133 0.13 -15.87 -11.92
C GLY A 133 0.92 -14.83 -11.13
N TRP A 134 2.24 -14.93 -11.16
CA TRP A 134 3.12 -13.92 -10.56
C TRP A 134 3.10 -12.65 -11.40
N ARG A 135 2.81 -11.53 -10.74
CA ARG A 135 2.81 -10.18 -11.30
C ARG A 135 3.85 -9.33 -10.57
N ARG A 136 4.47 -8.43 -11.32
CA ARG A 136 5.37 -7.39 -10.81
C ARG A 136 4.59 -6.09 -10.75
N LEU A 137 4.40 -5.57 -9.54
CA LEU A 137 3.50 -4.45 -9.27
C LEU A 137 4.29 -3.29 -8.69
N LEU A 138 4.02 -2.07 -9.18
CA LEU A 138 4.47 -0.84 -8.55
C LEU A 138 3.36 -0.36 -7.59
N GLN A 139 3.56 -0.54 -6.29
CA GLN A 139 2.72 0.03 -5.24
C GLN A 139 3.19 1.44 -4.89
N PHE A 140 2.27 2.32 -4.48
CA PHE A 140 2.56 3.71 -4.15
C PHE A 140 1.46 4.32 -3.29
N ASP A 141 1.83 5.31 -2.48
CA ASP A 141 0.86 6.14 -1.76
C ASP A 141 0.22 7.16 -2.71
N ALA A 142 -1.04 7.49 -2.48
CA ALA A 142 -1.74 8.54 -3.21
C ALA A 142 -2.67 9.34 -2.30
N THR A 143 -2.41 10.64 -2.22
CA THR A 143 -3.06 11.50 -1.23
C THR A 143 -3.73 12.70 -1.89
N LEU A 144 -5.00 12.90 -1.56
CA LEU A 144 -5.78 14.08 -1.93
C LEU A 144 -6.11 14.90 -0.71
N TYR A 145 -5.71 16.16 -0.72
CA TYR A 145 -5.78 17.05 0.43
C TYR A 145 -6.79 18.17 0.21
N ASN A 146 -7.74 18.32 1.14
CA ASN A 146 -8.60 19.49 1.18
C ASN A 146 -7.92 20.71 1.79
N VAL A 147 -7.41 21.57 0.90
CA VAL A 147 -6.79 22.86 1.22
C VAL A 147 -7.80 24.01 1.19
N GLY A 148 -9.07 23.72 0.92
CA GLY A 148 -10.17 24.64 1.09
C GLY A 148 -10.66 24.72 2.55
N ALA A 149 -11.50 25.71 2.81
CA ALA A 149 -12.06 25.97 4.15
C ALA A 149 -13.44 25.34 4.37
N LYS A 150 -14.00 24.70 3.34
CA LYS A 150 -15.24 23.91 3.44
C LYS A 150 -14.94 22.45 3.15
N ALA A 151 -15.76 21.56 3.69
CA ALA A 151 -15.69 20.16 3.33
C ALA A 151 -16.04 19.95 1.86
N LEU A 152 -15.36 19.01 1.22
CA LEU A 152 -15.84 18.36 0.00
C LEU A 152 -16.86 17.31 0.42
N GLU A 153 -18.14 17.53 0.14
CA GLU A 153 -19.20 16.58 0.48
C GLU A 153 -19.69 15.83 -0.77
N ILE A 154 -19.71 14.50 -0.69
CA ILE A 154 -20.26 13.63 -1.74
C ILE A 154 -21.64 13.14 -1.30
N GLY A 155 -21.74 12.65 -0.06
CA GLY A 155 -22.99 12.26 0.58
C GLY A 155 -23.02 10.80 1.05
N PRO A 156 -24.21 10.30 1.45
CA PRO A 156 -24.36 8.96 2.01
C PRO A 156 -24.18 7.89 0.95
N VAL A 157 -23.48 6.81 1.29
CA VAL A 157 -23.44 5.62 0.44
C VAL A 157 -24.77 4.87 0.53
N VAL A 158 -25.50 4.86 -0.57
CA VAL A 158 -26.83 4.25 -0.70
C VAL A 158 -26.80 3.11 -1.71
N THR A 159 -27.15 1.90 -1.25
CA THR A 159 -27.02 0.64 -2.00
C THR A 159 -27.81 0.60 -3.31
N GLU A 160 -28.94 1.32 -3.39
CA GLU A 160 -29.83 1.34 -4.55
C GLU A 160 -30.57 2.69 -4.62
N ASP A 161 -29.85 3.77 -4.96
CA ASP A 161 -30.51 5.02 -5.36
C ASP A 161 -30.53 5.13 -6.89
N PRO A 162 -31.67 4.82 -7.54
CA PRO A 162 -31.79 4.85 -9.00
C PRO A 162 -31.63 6.25 -9.60
N LEU A 163 -31.67 7.30 -8.78
CA LEU A 163 -31.49 8.69 -9.22
C LEU A 163 -30.01 9.11 -9.22
N ILE A 164 -29.18 8.49 -8.38
CA ILE A 164 -27.79 8.90 -8.17
C ILE A 164 -26.80 7.89 -8.78
N ASN A 165 -26.96 6.58 -8.52
CA ASN A 165 -26.10 5.49 -9.02
C ASN A 165 -24.57 5.74 -8.99
N MET A 166 -24.06 6.58 -8.07
CA MET A 166 -22.63 6.95 -8.03
C MET A 166 -21.74 5.91 -7.33
N PHE A 167 -22.34 5.08 -6.47
CA PHE A 167 -21.65 4.05 -5.72
C PHE A 167 -21.98 2.68 -6.30
N GLN A 168 -20.94 1.89 -6.58
CA GLN A 168 -21.09 0.54 -7.09
C GLN A 168 -20.58 -0.45 -6.06
N TYR A 169 -21.46 -1.33 -5.58
CA TYR A 169 -21.04 -2.36 -4.63
C TYR A 169 -20.12 -3.36 -5.31
N ASN A 170 -18.99 -3.64 -4.68
CA ASN A 170 -18.09 -4.68 -5.11
C ASN A 170 -18.08 -5.85 -4.13
N ALA A 171 -18.58 -7.00 -4.60
CA ALA A 171 -18.63 -8.22 -3.80
C ALA A 171 -17.24 -8.78 -3.47
N CYS A 172 -16.20 -8.40 -4.23
CA CYS A 172 -14.84 -8.82 -3.97
C CYS A 172 -14.24 -8.18 -2.71
N HIS A 173 -14.61 -6.93 -2.43
CA HIS A 173 -14.04 -6.15 -1.33
C HIS A 173 -15.04 -5.82 -0.22
N ASP A 174 -16.29 -6.29 -0.36
CA ASP A 174 -17.38 -6.09 0.61
C ASP A 174 -17.64 -4.62 0.95
N HIS A 175 -17.38 -3.73 -0.03
CA HIS A 175 -17.59 -2.29 0.09
C HIS A 175 -18.01 -1.65 -1.24
N PHE A 176 -18.39 -0.38 -1.18
CA PHE A 176 -18.77 0.41 -2.36
C PHE A 176 -17.57 1.11 -2.99
N HIS A 177 -17.42 0.96 -4.29
CA HIS A 177 -16.50 1.72 -5.12
C HIS A 177 -17.17 3.04 -5.55
N PHE A 178 -16.38 4.09 -5.59
CA PHE A 178 -16.72 5.40 -6.12
C PHE A 178 -15.89 5.65 -7.38
N SER A 179 -16.56 5.59 -8.53
CA SER A 179 -15.95 5.96 -9.81
C SER A 179 -15.84 7.48 -9.94
N HIS A 180 -14.90 7.96 -10.76
CA HIS A 180 -14.66 9.39 -11.03
C HIS A 180 -13.99 10.21 -9.92
N TYR A 181 -13.32 9.55 -8.96
CA TYR A 181 -12.41 10.22 -8.02
C TYR A 181 -11.17 10.80 -8.73
N GLY A 182 -10.54 9.99 -9.58
CA GLY A 182 -9.30 10.35 -10.24
C GLY A 182 -8.70 9.18 -11.02
N GLU A 183 -7.56 9.45 -11.64
CA GLU A 183 -6.78 8.52 -12.44
C GLU A 183 -5.33 8.49 -11.97
N PHE A 184 -4.78 7.29 -11.87
CA PHE A 184 -3.34 7.07 -11.76
C PHE A 184 -2.78 6.77 -13.13
N ALA A 185 -1.88 7.63 -13.62
CA ALA A 185 -1.24 7.47 -14.92
C ALA A 185 0.24 7.13 -14.72
N PHE A 186 0.70 6.11 -15.44
CA PHE A 186 2.09 5.70 -15.42
C PHE A 186 2.65 5.58 -16.83
N THR A 187 3.85 6.13 -17.02
CA THR A 187 4.59 6.02 -18.28
C THR A 187 6.05 5.68 -18.01
N ALA A 188 6.54 4.58 -18.59
CA ALA A 188 7.95 4.18 -18.56
C ALA A 188 8.39 3.72 -19.95
N SER A 189 9.60 4.10 -20.37
CA SER A 189 10.15 3.70 -21.68
C SER A 189 9.24 4.02 -22.88
N GLY A 190 8.39 5.04 -22.78
CA GLY A 190 7.39 5.38 -23.81
C GLY A 190 6.18 4.45 -23.87
N GLN A 191 6.04 3.52 -22.92
CA GLN A 191 4.87 2.67 -22.70
C GLN A 191 4.05 3.28 -21.56
N ALA A 192 2.73 3.42 -21.77
CA ALA A 192 1.81 3.79 -20.71
C ALA A 192 1.15 2.51 -20.15
N SER A 193 1.08 2.38 -18.83
CA SER A 193 0.37 1.28 -18.16
C SER A 193 -0.62 1.83 -17.15
N GLY A 194 -1.84 1.31 -17.20
CA GLY A 194 -2.85 1.46 -16.15
C GLY A 194 -3.57 2.81 -16.08
N SER A 195 -4.84 2.71 -15.71
CA SER A 195 -5.66 3.73 -15.07
C SER A 195 -6.42 2.99 -13.97
N LYS A 196 -6.28 3.41 -12.71
CA LYS A 196 -7.00 2.85 -11.57
C LYS A 196 -8.05 3.86 -11.08
N GLN A 197 -9.20 3.34 -10.67
CA GLN A 197 -10.27 4.09 -10.01
C GLN A 197 -10.21 3.87 -8.49
N ALA A 198 -10.61 4.87 -7.71
CA ALA A 198 -10.57 4.82 -6.25
C ALA A 198 -11.71 3.96 -5.65
N PHE A 199 -11.61 3.78 -4.33
CA PHE A 199 -12.54 2.99 -3.55
C PHE A 199 -13.59 3.87 -2.87
N CYS A 200 -13.32 4.36 -1.66
CA CYS A 200 -14.19 5.28 -0.94
C CYS A 200 -13.46 6.61 -0.69
N VAL A 201 -14.16 7.72 -0.76
CA VAL A 201 -13.56 9.02 -0.45
C VAL A 201 -13.87 9.35 1.01
N GLU A 202 -12.86 9.36 1.87
CA GLU A 202 -13.02 9.68 3.29
C GLU A 202 -12.02 10.71 3.80
N SER A 203 -12.13 11.06 5.08
CA SER A 203 -11.09 11.84 5.75
C SER A 203 -10.30 10.88 6.63
N THR A 204 -9.12 10.46 6.16
CA THR A 204 -8.24 9.52 6.87
C THR A 204 -7.46 10.25 7.96
N ASP A 205 -6.73 11.29 7.58
CA ASP A 205 -5.83 12.03 8.47
C ASP A 205 -5.97 13.55 8.41
N ARG A 206 -5.68 14.19 9.55
CA ARG A 206 -5.68 15.65 9.68
C ARG A 206 -4.29 16.22 9.64
N ILE A 207 -3.81 16.58 8.45
CA ILE A 207 -2.46 17.14 8.29
C ILE A 207 -2.40 18.66 8.52
N SER A 208 -3.56 19.35 8.53
CA SER A 208 -3.62 20.78 8.83
C SER A 208 -3.78 21.04 10.32
N ASN A 209 -2.98 21.96 10.84
CA ASN A 209 -3.18 22.52 12.17
C ASN A 209 -3.50 24.01 12.07
N ASN A 210 -4.77 24.35 11.82
CA ASN A 210 -5.22 25.73 11.80
C ASN A 210 -6.69 25.81 12.28
N GLU A 211 -7.21 27.03 12.41
CA GLU A 211 -8.54 27.30 12.97
C GLU A 211 -9.67 26.89 12.02
N ILE A 212 -9.33 26.63 10.77
CA ILE A 212 -10.25 26.27 9.69
C ILE A 212 -10.33 24.75 9.54
N SER A 213 -9.36 23.98 10.08
CA SER A 213 -9.36 22.52 10.06
C SER A 213 -10.05 21.91 11.30
N PRO A 214 -11.29 21.43 11.21
CA PRO A 214 -12.01 20.88 12.36
C PRO A 214 -11.29 19.64 12.91
N LEU A 215 -11.41 19.40 14.22
CA LEU A 215 -10.81 18.24 14.89
C LEU A 215 -11.59 16.94 14.66
N THR A 216 -12.78 17.02 14.07
CA THR A 216 -13.68 15.88 13.86
C THR A 216 -14.42 16.06 12.53
N HIS A 217 -14.77 14.95 11.89
CA HIS A 217 -15.59 14.91 10.67
C HIS A 217 -16.57 13.73 10.73
N PRO A 218 -17.64 13.75 9.90
CA PRO A 218 -18.51 12.60 9.70
C PRO A 218 -18.05 11.69 8.54
N TYR A 219 -17.04 12.13 7.77
CA TYR A 219 -16.73 11.49 6.49
C TYR A 219 -16.00 10.17 6.67
N SER A 220 -16.55 9.12 6.07
CA SER A 220 -16.06 7.74 6.09
C SER A 220 -16.54 7.04 4.82
N CYS A 221 -16.11 5.80 4.58
CA CYS A 221 -16.70 5.02 3.47
C CYS A 221 -18.23 4.88 3.50
N GLY A 222 -18.92 5.13 4.63
CA GLY A 222 -20.40 5.14 4.71
C GLY A 222 -21.07 6.49 4.42
N PHE A 223 -20.33 7.59 4.55
CA PHE A 223 -20.77 8.95 4.23
C PHE A 223 -19.57 9.71 3.67
N GLN A 224 -19.44 9.76 2.35
CA GLN A 224 -18.17 10.09 1.70
C GLN A 224 -17.95 11.60 1.57
N GLY A 225 -16.68 11.99 1.64
CA GLY A 225 -16.21 13.38 1.57
C GLY A 225 -14.86 13.59 2.23
N ILE A 226 -14.30 14.79 2.06
CA ILE A 226 -13.01 15.18 2.64
C ILE A 226 -13.19 16.48 3.43
N GLN A 227 -12.97 16.44 4.74
CA GLN A 227 -13.11 17.60 5.61
C GLN A 227 -12.02 18.65 5.32
N ALA A 228 -12.34 19.93 5.52
CA ALA A 228 -11.38 21.03 5.44
C ALA A 228 -10.14 20.74 6.30
N GLY A 229 -8.97 20.74 5.67
CA GLY A 229 -7.70 20.48 6.33
C GLY A 229 -7.34 19.01 6.56
N TRP A 230 -8.16 18.08 6.07
CA TRP A 230 -7.94 16.63 6.09
C TRP A 230 -7.58 16.09 4.71
N ILE A 231 -7.07 14.86 4.67
CA ILE A 231 -6.74 14.13 3.45
C ILE A 231 -7.62 12.89 3.26
N ASP A 232 -7.73 12.44 2.02
CA ASP A 232 -8.07 11.08 1.63
C ASP A 232 -6.79 10.43 1.12
N GLU A 233 -6.27 9.45 1.86
CA GLU A 233 -4.98 8.81 1.58
C GLU A 233 -5.18 7.33 1.26
N TYR A 234 -4.57 6.91 0.16
CA TYR A 234 -4.50 5.52 -0.27
C TYR A 234 -3.06 5.04 -0.18
N ASP A 235 -2.75 4.36 0.92
CA ASP A 235 -1.41 3.86 1.18
C ASP A 235 -1.00 2.69 0.26
N ALA A 236 0.28 2.65 -0.07
CA ALA A 236 0.93 1.46 -0.60
C ALA A 236 0.68 0.28 0.33
N GLY A 237 0.23 -0.84 -0.25
CA GLY A 237 -0.16 -2.03 0.50
C GLY A 237 -1.65 -2.31 0.52
N LEU A 238 -2.49 -1.29 0.33
CA LEU A 238 -3.92 -1.49 0.11
C LEU A 238 -4.15 -2.34 -1.14
N ASP A 239 -5.15 -3.23 -1.09
CA ASP A 239 -5.49 -4.05 -2.24
C ASP A 239 -5.80 -3.15 -3.45
N VAL A 240 -5.43 -3.63 -4.63
CA VAL A 240 -5.38 -2.89 -5.90
C VAL A 240 -4.67 -1.54 -5.90
N GLN A 241 -4.00 -1.06 -4.84
CA GLN A 241 -3.21 0.19 -4.82
C GLN A 241 -1.82 0.00 -5.45
N TRP A 242 -1.84 -0.26 -6.75
CA TRP A 242 -0.65 -0.45 -7.56
C TRP A 242 -0.92 -0.23 -9.05
N ILE A 243 0.15 -0.20 -9.83
CA ILE A 243 0.15 -0.36 -11.28
C ILE A 243 0.86 -1.66 -11.63
N ASP A 244 0.21 -2.50 -12.44
CA ASP A 244 0.83 -3.71 -12.97
C ASP A 244 1.88 -3.34 -14.02
N ILE A 245 3.13 -3.63 -13.71
CA ILE A 245 4.31 -3.35 -14.56
C ILE A 245 4.94 -4.63 -15.10
N THR A 246 4.24 -5.77 -15.01
CA THR A 246 4.77 -7.09 -15.39
C THR A 246 5.21 -7.15 -16.85
N ASP A 247 4.43 -6.55 -17.74
CA ASP A 247 4.62 -6.64 -19.19
C ASP A 247 5.36 -5.40 -19.76
N ILE A 248 5.94 -4.57 -18.89
CA ILE A 248 6.69 -3.37 -19.29
C ILE A 248 8.13 -3.72 -19.60
N ASP A 249 8.57 -3.37 -20.81
CA ASP A 249 9.95 -3.58 -21.24
C ASP A 249 10.82 -2.37 -20.82
N PHE A 250 11.74 -2.62 -19.89
CA PHE A 250 12.67 -1.62 -19.40
C PHE A 250 13.95 -1.64 -20.26
N ALA A 251 14.24 -0.52 -20.93
CA ALA A 251 15.46 -0.40 -21.70
C ALA A 251 16.67 -0.23 -20.76
N GLY A 252 17.50 -1.26 -20.64
CA GLY A 252 18.68 -1.24 -19.75
C GLY A 252 18.34 -1.65 -18.32
N ASP A 253 19.25 -1.41 -17.37
CA ASP A 253 19.10 -1.90 -15.99
C ASP A 253 18.12 -1.09 -15.14
N MET A 254 17.87 0.17 -15.52
CA MET A 254 17.03 1.14 -14.81
C MET A 254 16.31 2.03 -15.81
N ALA A 255 15.04 2.32 -15.56
CA ALA A 255 14.26 3.31 -16.30
C ALA A 255 13.77 4.42 -15.37
N ASN A 256 13.61 5.62 -15.92
CA ASN A 256 12.84 6.66 -15.23
C ASN A 256 11.39 6.55 -15.71
N ALA A 257 10.47 6.41 -14.77
CA ALA A 257 9.05 6.40 -15.03
C ALA A 257 8.40 7.68 -14.50
N GLU A 258 7.38 8.17 -15.19
CA GLU A 258 6.50 9.21 -14.68
C GLU A 258 5.28 8.55 -14.05
N LEU A 259 5.08 8.76 -12.76
CA LEU A 259 3.89 8.36 -12.01
C LEU A 259 3.09 9.64 -11.69
N SER A 260 1.80 9.64 -12.02
CA SER A 260 0.93 10.80 -11.79
C SER A 260 -0.38 10.40 -11.14
N PHE A 261 -0.86 11.23 -10.22
CA PHE A 261 -2.22 11.18 -9.71
C PHE A 261 -2.98 12.43 -10.18
N LEU A 262 -4.10 12.20 -10.85
CA LEU A 262 -4.98 13.19 -11.41
C LEU A 262 -6.35 13.08 -10.73
N ALA A 263 -6.66 13.97 -9.80
CA ALA A 263 -7.94 14.00 -9.11
C ALA A 263 -9.01 14.76 -9.92
N ASN A 264 -10.27 14.41 -9.69
CA ASN A 264 -11.48 15.11 -10.15
C ASN A 264 -11.52 15.51 -11.64
N LEU A 265 -10.87 14.76 -12.54
CA LEU A 265 -10.73 15.13 -13.96
C LEU A 265 -12.04 15.46 -14.68
N ASP A 266 -13.13 14.82 -14.23
CA ASP A 266 -14.44 14.87 -14.84
C ASP A 266 -15.37 15.94 -14.23
N GLN A 267 -14.89 16.77 -13.30
CA GLN A 267 -15.73 17.66 -12.48
C GLN A 267 -16.84 16.90 -11.73
N PHE A 268 -16.52 15.70 -11.25
CA PHE A 268 -17.48 14.88 -10.52
C PHE A 268 -17.59 15.35 -9.07
N LEU A 269 -16.47 15.61 -8.42
CA LEU A 269 -16.36 16.16 -7.06
C LEU A 269 -16.66 17.67 -7.10
N CYS A 270 -17.49 18.15 -6.16
CA CYS A 270 -17.86 19.56 -6.10
C CYS A 270 -16.76 20.42 -5.44
N GLU A 271 -15.78 20.82 -6.23
CA GLU A 271 -14.79 21.83 -5.85
C GLU A 271 -15.37 23.23 -6.02
N GLY A 272 -16.25 23.59 -5.10
CA GLY A 272 -17.05 24.81 -5.18
C GLY A 272 -18.12 24.89 -4.12
N THR A 273 -19.15 25.69 -4.37
CA THR A 273 -20.30 25.77 -3.48
C THR A 273 -21.32 24.71 -3.85
N LEU A 274 -21.50 23.74 -2.96
CA LEU A 274 -22.54 22.72 -3.07
C LEU A 274 -23.93 23.37 -3.11
N GLN A 275 -24.74 23.00 -4.10
CA GLN A 275 -26.10 23.52 -4.23
C GLN A 275 -27.07 22.72 -3.37
N LEU A 276 -27.90 23.44 -2.60
CA LEU A 276 -28.89 22.86 -1.70
C LEU A 276 -30.31 23.28 -2.10
N ASP A 277 -31.30 22.45 -1.79
CA ASP A 277 -32.71 22.82 -1.88
C ASP A 277 -33.14 23.80 -0.75
N ALA A 278 -34.42 24.17 -0.73
CA ALA A 278 -34.95 25.11 0.26
C ALA A 278 -34.96 24.54 1.70
N GLU A 279 -34.88 23.21 1.82
CA GLU A 279 -34.84 22.46 3.07
C GLU A 279 -33.40 22.18 3.54
N GLY A 280 -32.39 22.53 2.72
CA GLY A 280 -30.97 22.36 3.00
C GLY A 280 -30.40 20.99 2.59
N ASN A 281 -31.13 20.21 1.79
CA ASN A 281 -30.62 18.94 1.27
C ASN A 281 -29.79 19.17 0.00
N GLN A 282 -28.76 18.36 -0.17
CA GLN A 282 -27.91 18.38 -1.36
C GLN A 282 -28.71 18.08 -2.64
N LEU A 283 -28.51 18.91 -3.65
CA LEU A 283 -29.04 18.69 -5.00
C LEU A 283 -28.07 17.87 -5.84
N TYR A 284 -28.62 17.07 -6.76
CA TYR A 284 -27.85 16.25 -7.70
C TYR A 284 -28.29 16.54 -9.14
N GLU A 285 -27.34 16.47 -10.07
CA GLU A 285 -27.58 16.63 -11.51
C GLU A 285 -26.99 15.49 -12.34
N PRO A 286 -27.54 15.22 -13.54
CA PRO A 286 -26.96 14.23 -14.43
C PRO A 286 -25.49 14.54 -14.72
N SER A 287 -24.59 13.59 -14.43
CA SER A 287 -23.15 13.76 -14.71
C SER A 287 -22.81 13.50 -16.19
N GLY A 288 -23.70 12.81 -16.90
CA GLY A 288 -23.44 12.30 -18.26
C GLY A 288 -22.82 10.90 -18.28
N PHE A 289 -22.37 10.41 -17.13
CA PHE A 289 -21.82 9.06 -16.97
C PHE A 289 -22.90 8.00 -16.80
N ARG A 290 -22.50 6.75 -17.01
CA ARG A 290 -23.34 5.57 -16.82
C ARG A 290 -22.58 4.49 -16.06
N THR A 291 -23.29 3.73 -15.26
CA THR A 291 -22.78 2.49 -14.65
C THR A 291 -22.47 1.45 -15.74
N ASP A 292 -21.78 0.37 -15.37
CA ASP A 292 -21.50 -0.77 -16.26
C ASP A 292 -22.78 -1.44 -16.78
N THR A 293 -23.87 -1.36 -16.02
CA THR A 293 -25.22 -1.83 -16.41
C THR A 293 -25.99 -0.81 -17.25
N GLY A 294 -25.40 0.34 -17.54
CA GLY A 294 -25.95 1.39 -18.40
C GLY A 294 -26.90 2.37 -17.70
N LEU A 295 -27.00 2.35 -16.37
CA LEU A 295 -27.85 3.29 -15.61
C LEU A 295 -27.20 4.67 -15.56
N PRO A 296 -27.98 5.77 -15.65
CA PRO A 296 -27.42 7.11 -15.54
C PRO A 296 -26.86 7.37 -14.13
N VAL A 297 -25.72 8.03 -14.06
CA VAL A 297 -25.11 8.50 -12.82
C VAL A 297 -25.39 10.00 -12.65
N SER A 298 -25.70 10.42 -11.42
CA SER A 298 -25.79 11.82 -11.06
C SER A 298 -24.66 12.19 -10.12
N ARG A 299 -24.23 13.45 -10.17
CA ARG A 299 -23.21 14.03 -9.31
C ARG A 299 -23.78 15.19 -8.49
N PRO A 300 -23.11 15.59 -7.39
CA PRO A 300 -23.50 16.78 -6.64
C PRO A 300 -23.57 18.03 -7.53
N GLN A 301 -24.66 18.80 -7.43
CA GLN A 301 -24.75 20.10 -8.11
C GLN A 301 -23.78 21.09 -7.48
N CYS A 302 -22.99 21.76 -8.31
CA CYS A 302 -21.87 22.55 -7.84
C CYS A 302 -21.74 23.88 -8.58
N ASP A 303 -21.61 24.97 -7.83
CA ASP A 303 -21.06 26.21 -8.33
C ASP A 303 -19.53 26.16 -8.16
N PHE A 304 -18.85 25.62 -9.17
CA PHE A 304 -17.39 25.46 -9.16
C PHE A 304 -16.65 26.79 -8.97
N ILE A 305 -15.55 26.74 -8.21
CA ILE A 305 -14.61 27.85 -8.17
C ILE A 305 -13.88 27.98 -9.51
N SER A 306 -13.38 29.17 -9.81
CA SER A 306 -12.46 29.34 -10.93
C SER A 306 -11.19 28.54 -10.67
N ASP A 307 -10.65 27.89 -11.70
CA ASP A 307 -9.39 27.15 -11.67
C ASP A 307 -9.38 25.96 -10.66
N TRP A 308 -10.55 25.33 -10.42
CA TRP A 308 -10.70 24.15 -9.55
C TRP A 308 -9.71 23.02 -9.88
N GLU A 309 -9.21 22.94 -11.12
CA GLU A 309 -8.32 21.88 -11.57
C GLU A 309 -6.82 22.15 -11.35
N ILE A 310 -6.43 23.35 -10.90
CA ILE A 310 -5.03 23.82 -10.99
C ILE A 310 -4.04 23.01 -10.14
N ASN A 311 -4.54 22.40 -9.07
CA ASN A 311 -3.81 21.63 -8.05
C ASN A 311 -4.24 20.15 -7.99
N ASN A 312 -5.12 19.74 -8.90
CA ASN A 312 -5.63 18.36 -9.01
C ASN A 312 -4.67 17.38 -9.68
N ARG A 313 -3.42 17.78 -9.92
CA ARG A 313 -2.41 16.92 -10.54
C ARG A 313 -1.11 16.96 -9.76
N GLY A 314 -0.64 15.78 -9.37
CA GLY A 314 0.73 15.54 -8.93
C GLY A 314 1.42 14.58 -9.88
N THR A 315 2.69 14.83 -10.18
CA THR A 315 3.53 13.96 -11.02
C THR A 315 4.92 13.87 -10.40
N GLN A 316 5.44 12.65 -10.30
CA GLN A 316 6.82 12.38 -9.90
C GLN A 316 7.52 11.55 -10.96
N THR A 317 8.84 11.78 -11.08
CA THR A 317 9.72 10.89 -11.82
C THR A 317 10.39 9.92 -10.85
N ILE A 318 10.09 8.64 -11.00
CA ILE A 318 10.58 7.57 -10.12
C ILE A 318 11.57 6.65 -10.88
N PRO A 319 12.71 6.30 -10.27
CA PRO A 319 13.62 5.32 -10.84
C PRO A 319 13.06 3.92 -10.63
N LEU A 320 12.96 3.13 -11.70
CA LEU A 320 12.53 1.74 -11.63
C LEU A 320 13.63 0.81 -12.12
N PRO A 321 14.09 -0.16 -11.30
CA PRO A 321 14.95 -1.22 -11.77
C PRO A 321 14.21 -2.09 -12.79
N ALA A 322 14.93 -2.58 -13.80
CA ALA A 322 14.37 -3.47 -14.83
C ALA A 322 13.99 -4.85 -14.30
N VAL A 323 14.68 -5.31 -13.25
CA VAL A 323 14.47 -6.60 -12.60
C VAL A 323 14.43 -6.45 -11.09
N GLY A 324 13.88 -7.44 -10.39
CA GLY A 324 13.82 -7.43 -8.94
C GLY A 324 12.67 -6.58 -8.39
N SER A 325 12.77 -6.26 -7.10
CA SER A 325 11.77 -5.59 -6.29
C SER A 325 12.46 -4.72 -5.23
N PHE A 326 11.71 -4.05 -4.37
CA PHE A 326 12.27 -3.32 -3.22
C PHE A 326 13.14 -4.20 -2.31
N VAL A 327 12.88 -5.52 -2.29
CA VAL A 327 13.69 -6.47 -1.52
C VAL A 327 15.15 -6.50 -2.00
N THR A 328 15.34 -6.27 -3.29
CA THR A 328 16.66 -6.23 -3.94
C THR A 328 17.25 -4.83 -4.07
N GLU A 329 16.54 -3.82 -3.57
CA GLU A 329 17.02 -2.44 -3.56
C GLU A 329 17.82 -2.15 -2.29
N PRO A 330 18.74 -1.17 -2.29
CA PRO A 330 19.47 -0.79 -1.09
C PRO A 330 18.54 -0.41 0.05
N CYS A 331 18.90 -0.79 1.28
CA CYS A 331 18.20 -0.32 2.47
C CYS A 331 18.47 1.16 2.72
N ASP A 332 17.51 1.80 3.39
CA ASP A 332 17.74 3.03 4.11
C ASP A 332 18.47 2.77 5.44
N ASP A 333 18.84 3.84 6.15
CA ASP A 333 19.60 3.74 7.41
C ASP A 333 18.75 3.24 8.59
N THR A 334 17.43 3.03 8.41
CA THR A 334 16.49 2.69 9.49
C THR A 334 16.36 1.19 9.72
N HIS A 335 16.75 0.36 8.75
CA HIS A 335 16.60 -1.10 8.77
C HIS A 335 17.92 -1.88 8.86
N PRO A 336 18.66 -1.85 9.98
CA PRO A 336 19.99 -2.46 10.03
C PRO A 336 19.97 -3.97 10.27
N GLY A 337 18.83 -4.59 10.62
CA GLY A 337 18.80 -5.95 11.18
C GLY A 337 18.69 -7.10 10.15
N PRO A 338 18.79 -8.35 10.63
CA PRO A 338 18.65 -9.54 9.78
C PRO A 338 17.19 -9.85 9.35
N LEU A 339 16.22 -9.13 9.92
CA LEU A 339 14.79 -9.30 9.64
C LEU A 339 14.27 -8.30 8.60
N ARG A 340 15.13 -7.40 8.12
CA ARG A 340 14.76 -6.38 7.13
C ARG A 340 14.31 -7.00 5.80
N ASN A 341 13.61 -6.21 5.00
CA ASN A 341 13.14 -6.65 3.69
C ASN A 341 14.01 -6.19 2.52
N CYS A 342 14.86 -5.20 2.69
CA CYS A 342 15.72 -4.62 1.65
C CYS A 342 17.16 -5.16 1.63
N GLY A 343 17.90 -4.80 0.58
CA GLY A 343 19.34 -4.94 0.45
C GLY A 343 19.81 -6.34 0.07
N PHE A 344 18.91 -7.19 -0.44
CA PHE A 344 19.24 -8.53 -0.86
C PHE A 344 19.78 -8.60 -2.28
N VAL A 345 20.71 -9.52 -2.51
CA VAL A 345 21.27 -9.84 -3.82
C VAL A 345 20.75 -11.22 -4.23
N ALA A 346 20.06 -11.28 -5.36
CA ALA A 346 19.64 -12.54 -5.96
C ALA A 346 20.87 -13.37 -6.36
N GLN A 347 20.84 -14.67 -6.11
CA GLN A 347 21.79 -15.60 -6.73
C GLN A 347 21.32 -15.96 -8.13
N ASP A 348 22.25 -16.08 -9.08
CA ASP A 348 21.94 -16.33 -10.51
C ASP A 348 21.24 -17.68 -10.74
N GLU A 349 21.47 -18.66 -9.87
CA GLU A 349 20.93 -20.01 -10.01
C GLU A 349 19.49 -20.09 -9.46
N LEU A 350 18.57 -20.54 -10.32
CA LEU A 350 17.23 -20.97 -9.92
C LEU A 350 17.23 -22.49 -9.72
N PHE A 351 16.87 -22.93 -8.53
CA PHE A 351 16.93 -24.33 -8.15
C PHE A 351 15.61 -25.04 -8.49
N SER A 352 15.71 -26.31 -8.89
CA SER A 352 14.56 -27.18 -9.16
C SER A 352 14.50 -28.33 -8.18
N CYS A 353 13.30 -28.69 -7.73
CA CYS A 353 13.06 -29.79 -6.80
C CYS A 353 11.65 -30.36 -6.99
N ALA A 354 11.34 -31.53 -6.40
CA ALA A 354 9.96 -32.01 -6.40
C ALA A 354 9.14 -31.23 -5.38
N ALA A 355 7.98 -30.70 -5.79
CA ALA A 355 7.13 -29.91 -4.90
C ALA A 355 6.74 -30.71 -3.64
N GLY A 356 6.95 -30.09 -2.46
CA GLY A 356 6.68 -30.70 -1.16
C GLY A 356 7.76 -31.66 -0.64
N GLU A 357 8.82 -31.93 -1.41
CA GLU A 357 9.96 -32.72 -0.94
C GLU A 357 10.83 -31.90 0.03
N GLY A 358 11.46 -32.57 1.01
CA GLY A 358 12.45 -31.94 1.86
C GLY A 358 13.72 -31.61 1.07
N VAL A 359 14.13 -30.36 1.11
CA VAL A 359 15.36 -29.86 0.51
C VAL A 359 16.35 -29.55 1.62
N GLU A 360 17.56 -30.09 1.51
CA GLU A 360 18.70 -29.68 2.32
C GLU A 360 19.66 -28.88 1.44
N ILE A 361 20.03 -27.68 1.88
CA ILE A 361 21.10 -26.90 1.27
C ILE A 361 22.22 -26.67 2.28
N THR A 362 23.45 -26.61 1.76
CA THR A 362 24.62 -26.13 2.50
C THR A 362 25.04 -24.79 1.92
N ALA A 363 25.03 -23.78 2.78
CA ALA A 363 25.37 -22.42 2.46
C ALA A 363 26.75 -22.07 3.05
N VAL A 364 27.69 -21.66 2.19
CA VAL A 364 29.11 -21.51 2.54
C VAL A 364 29.55 -20.06 2.41
N ILE A 365 30.14 -19.54 3.49
CA ILE A 365 30.77 -18.21 3.58
C ILE A 365 32.25 -18.34 3.97
N ALA A 366 33.04 -17.30 3.75
CA ALA A 366 34.44 -17.31 4.14
C ALA A 366 34.55 -17.27 5.68
N SER A 367 35.55 -17.96 6.22
CA SER A 367 35.75 -18.05 7.67
C SER A 367 35.94 -16.71 8.38
N ALA A 368 36.42 -15.68 7.66
CA ALA A 368 36.62 -14.33 8.19
C ALA A 368 35.49 -13.35 7.84
N ALA A 369 34.42 -13.82 7.20
CA ALA A 369 33.34 -12.94 6.78
C ALA A 369 32.49 -12.47 7.96
N PRO A 370 31.96 -11.24 7.93
CA PRO A 370 30.92 -10.84 8.87
C PRO A 370 29.67 -11.70 8.67
N PRO A 371 28.78 -11.79 9.67
CA PRO A 371 27.55 -12.55 9.55
C PRO A 371 26.77 -12.17 8.28
N GLN A 372 26.30 -13.17 7.55
CA GLN A 372 25.46 -12.98 6.36
C GLN A 372 24.05 -13.50 6.66
N ILE A 373 23.08 -13.09 5.86
CA ILE A 373 21.73 -13.64 5.85
C ILE A 373 21.42 -14.25 4.50
N LEU A 374 20.58 -15.27 4.54
CA LEU A 374 20.06 -15.97 3.37
C LEU A 374 18.54 -16.08 3.50
N ARG A 375 17.85 -15.84 2.38
CA ARG A 375 16.41 -15.97 2.23
C ARG A 375 16.07 -16.86 1.04
N ILE A 376 15.18 -17.81 1.26
CA ILE A 376 14.64 -18.70 0.24
C ILE A 376 13.26 -18.20 -0.16
N CYS A 377 13.11 -17.86 -1.44
CA CYS A 377 11.86 -17.41 -2.03
C CYS A 377 11.41 -18.34 -3.16
N GLU A 378 10.16 -18.19 -3.58
CA GLU A 378 9.62 -18.90 -4.73
C GLU A 378 10.29 -18.45 -6.04
N VAL A 379 9.99 -19.19 -7.10
CA VAL A 379 10.29 -18.80 -8.48
C VAL A 379 9.01 -18.68 -9.29
N SER A 380 9.05 -17.83 -10.31
CA SER A 380 8.02 -17.77 -11.34
C SER A 380 8.56 -18.41 -12.61
N SER A 381 7.86 -19.43 -13.09
CA SER A 381 8.17 -20.06 -14.39
C SER A 381 7.76 -19.17 -15.56
N GLN A 382 6.69 -18.39 -15.41
CA GLN A 382 6.19 -17.50 -16.46
C GLN A 382 7.09 -16.28 -16.64
N LEU A 383 7.56 -15.69 -15.53
CA LEU A 383 8.50 -14.58 -15.55
C LEU A 383 9.97 -15.05 -15.72
N GLY A 384 10.25 -16.33 -15.51
CA GLY A 384 11.59 -16.90 -15.64
C GLY A 384 12.60 -16.38 -14.61
N THR A 385 12.13 -15.96 -13.42
CA THR A 385 12.95 -15.34 -12.38
C THR A 385 12.55 -15.79 -10.98
N GLY A 386 13.42 -15.56 -10.01
CA GLY A 386 13.05 -15.61 -8.59
C GLY A 386 12.13 -14.44 -8.23
N VAL A 387 11.13 -14.70 -7.40
CA VAL A 387 10.23 -13.67 -6.88
C VAL A 387 10.71 -13.26 -5.49
N ALA A 388 11.49 -12.17 -5.45
CA ALA A 388 12.08 -11.69 -4.20
C ALA A 388 10.97 -11.40 -3.18
N CYS A 389 11.08 -12.00 -2.01
CA CYS A 389 10.04 -12.08 -1.00
C CYS A 389 10.46 -11.39 0.31
N THR A 390 9.48 -10.92 1.08
CA THR A 390 9.69 -10.36 2.41
C THR A 390 10.11 -11.44 3.41
N TYR A 391 10.48 -11.05 4.62
CA TYR A 391 10.86 -11.97 5.69
C TYR A 391 9.70 -12.90 6.04
N GLU A 392 8.49 -12.35 6.07
CA GLU A 392 7.23 -13.01 6.38
C GLU A 392 6.79 -13.99 5.29
N ASP A 393 7.02 -13.64 4.02
CA ASP A 393 6.65 -14.47 2.85
C ASP A 393 7.72 -15.50 2.47
N ALA A 394 8.89 -15.47 3.12
CA ALA A 394 9.98 -16.38 2.83
C ALA A 394 9.67 -17.82 3.25
N ILE A 395 10.07 -18.77 2.40
CA ILE A 395 9.98 -20.21 2.70
C ILE A 395 10.92 -20.57 3.85
N ALA A 396 12.10 -19.95 3.86
CA ALA A 396 13.08 -20.11 4.92
C ALA A 396 14.02 -18.90 4.98
N ASN A 397 14.46 -18.57 6.18
CA ASN A 397 15.48 -17.56 6.45
C ASN A 397 16.61 -18.18 7.30
N ALA A 398 17.84 -17.74 7.09
CA ALA A 398 18.99 -18.15 7.90
C ALA A 398 19.95 -16.99 8.17
N VAL A 399 20.54 -16.97 9.36
CA VAL A 399 21.68 -16.09 9.70
C VAL A 399 22.93 -16.97 9.77
N LEU A 400 23.90 -16.69 8.92
CA LEU A 400 25.14 -17.44 8.81
C LEU A 400 26.24 -16.74 9.62
N THR A 401 26.63 -17.36 10.72
CA THR A 401 27.75 -16.93 11.57
C THR A 401 28.93 -17.91 11.54
N ALA A 402 28.82 -18.97 10.73
CA ALA A 402 29.81 -20.04 10.60
C ALA A 402 30.14 -20.27 9.12
N PRO A 403 31.34 -20.81 8.79
CA PRO A 403 31.78 -20.98 7.40
C PRO A 403 30.85 -21.86 6.55
N ALA A 404 30.14 -22.80 7.17
CA ALA A 404 29.13 -23.62 6.52
C ALA A 404 27.92 -23.73 7.43
N SER A 405 26.74 -23.49 6.87
CA SER A 405 25.45 -23.60 7.57
C SER A 405 24.49 -24.44 6.73
N GLN A 406 23.85 -25.43 7.36
CA GLN A 406 22.82 -26.23 6.72
C GLN A 406 21.44 -25.61 6.95
N LEU A 407 20.62 -25.59 5.90
CA LEU A 407 19.23 -25.16 5.97
C LEU A 407 18.33 -26.23 5.36
N ASN A 408 17.24 -26.54 6.05
CA ASN A 408 16.25 -27.52 5.64
C ASN A 408 14.90 -26.86 5.47
N PHE A 409 14.22 -27.10 4.36
CA PHE A 409 12.89 -26.57 4.08
C PHE A 409 12.11 -27.50 3.14
N SER A 410 10.81 -27.28 3.02
CA SER A 410 9.99 -27.97 2.02
C SER A 410 10.10 -27.23 0.68
N CYS A 411 10.42 -27.95 -0.38
CA CYS A 411 10.43 -27.39 -1.73
C CYS A 411 9.06 -26.75 -2.04
N PRO A 412 9.01 -25.45 -2.37
CA PRO A 412 7.75 -24.78 -2.70
C PRO A 412 7.25 -25.26 -4.07
N LEU A 413 5.93 -25.15 -4.29
CA LEU A 413 5.34 -25.33 -5.61
C LEU A 413 5.69 -24.11 -6.48
N ILE A 414 6.07 -24.34 -7.75
CA ILE A 414 6.09 -23.25 -8.74
C ILE A 414 4.64 -23.00 -9.18
N ARG A 415 4.00 -22.02 -8.54
CA ARG A 415 2.53 -21.81 -8.62
C ARG A 415 1.99 -21.45 -10.00
N ASP A 416 2.85 -21.00 -10.91
CA ASP A 416 2.48 -20.57 -12.26
C ASP A 416 3.01 -21.50 -13.37
N ALA A 417 3.56 -22.67 -12.99
CA ALA A 417 4.06 -23.66 -13.93
C ALA A 417 2.94 -24.45 -14.62
N GLU A 418 3.15 -24.79 -15.89
CA GLU A 418 2.22 -25.62 -16.67
C GLU A 418 2.06 -27.04 -16.10
N THR A 419 3.07 -27.54 -15.39
CA THR A 419 3.06 -28.86 -14.76
C THR A 419 3.48 -28.74 -13.31
N ILE A 420 2.97 -29.64 -12.45
CA ILE A 420 3.32 -29.65 -11.03
C ILE A 420 4.82 -29.92 -10.89
N THR A 421 5.54 -28.91 -10.45
CA THR A 421 6.98 -28.94 -10.17
C THR A 421 7.29 -27.99 -9.01
N GLY A 422 8.45 -28.13 -8.40
CA GLY A 422 8.93 -27.22 -7.37
C GLY A 422 10.24 -26.56 -7.74
N GLY A 423 10.54 -25.45 -7.07
CA GLY A 423 11.77 -24.71 -7.30
C GLY A 423 11.82 -23.43 -6.48
N TYR A 424 13.02 -22.96 -6.21
CA TYR A 424 13.26 -21.83 -5.32
C TYR A 424 14.42 -20.97 -5.80
N ALA A 425 14.41 -19.71 -5.37
CA ALA A 425 15.49 -18.76 -5.56
C ALA A 425 16.12 -18.42 -4.22
N VAL A 426 17.42 -18.11 -4.25
CA VAL A 426 18.20 -17.74 -3.07
C VAL A 426 18.57 -16.27 -3.15
N TYR A 427 18.32 -15.56 -2.06
CA TYR A 427 18.67 -14.16 -1.88
C TYR A 427 19.61 -14.04 -0.69
N THR A 428 20.67 -13.25 -0.81
CA THR A 428 21.66 -13.10 0.25
C THR A 428 22.01 -11.65 0.51
N ALA A 429 22.40 -11.34 1.75
CA ALA A 429 22.79 -9.99 2.14
C ALA A 429 23.72 -10.06 3.37
N PRO A 430 24.47 -8.99 3.70
CA PRO A 430 25.11 -8.92 5.01
C PRO A 430 24.05 -8.89 6.12
N ALA A 431 24.32 -9.46 7.29
CA ALA A 431 23.34 -9.47 8.38
C ALA A 431 23.02 -8.06 8.89
N PHE A 432 24.02 -7.17 8.86
CA PHE A 432 23.84 -5.75 9.13
C PHE A 432 24.22 -4.90 7.90
N THR A 433 23.48 -3.83 7.64
CA THR A 433 23.65 -2.98 6.45
C THR A 433 25.05 -2.33 6.35
N ASN A 434 25.74 -2.16 7.48
CA ASN A 434 27.10 -1.64 7.55
C ASN A 434 28.20 -2.70 7.37
N ASP A 435 27.84 -3.98 7.32
CA ASP A 435 28.80 -5.07 7.13
C ASP A 435 29.09 -5.29 5.64
N ALA A 436 30.29 -5.78 5.35
CA ALA A 436 30.66 -6.12 3.98
C ALA A 436 29.84 -7.32 3.48
N TYR A 437 29.22 -7.17 2.31
CA TYR A 437 28.60 -8.29 1.59
C TYR A 437 29.67 -9.30 1.17
N GLN A 438 29.35 -10.58 1.32
CA GLN A 438 30.13 -11.66 0.76
C GLN A 438 29.24 -12.59 -0.07
N ALA A 439 29.64 -12.81 -1.32
CA ALA A 439 29.03 -13.85 -2.15
C ALA A 439 29.13 -15.23 -1.47
N MET A 440 28.03 -15.97 -1.56
CA MET A 440 27.84 -17.25 -0.90
C MET A 440 27.84 -18.38 -1.92
N THR A 441 28.39 -19.54 -1.57
CA THR A 441 28.20 -20.76 -2.37
C THR A 441 27.05 -21.57 -1.79
N ILE A 442 26.10 -21.95 -2.65
CA ILE A 442 24.94 -22.76 -2.28
C ILE A 442 25.08 -24.14 -2.91
N GLU A 443 25.05 -25.18 -2.08
CA GLU A 443 25.10 -26.58 -2.52
C GLU A 443 23.78 -27.25 -2.11
N GLN A 444 22.97 -27.69 -3.07
CA GLN A 444 21.78 -28.50 -2.81
C GLN A 444 22.19 -29.98 -2.69
N ASN A 445 21.89 -30.60 -1.55
CA ASN A 445 22.34 -31.95 -1.19
C ASN A 445 21.39 -33.06 -1.66
#